data_AF-A0A3P8KEQ3-F1
#
_entry.id   AF-A0A3P8KEQ3-F1
#
_cell.length_a   1.000
_cell.length_b   1.000
_cell.length_c   1.000
_cell.angle_alpha   90.00
_cell.angle_beta   90.00
_cell.angle_gamma   90.00
#
_symmetry.space_group_name_H-M   'P 1'
#
loop_
_entity.id
_entity.type
_entity.pdbx_description
1 polymer ?
#
loop_
_entity_poly.entity_id
_entity_poly.type
_entity_poly.pdbx_seq_one_letter_code
_entity_poly.pdbx_strand_id
1 'polypeptide(L)' 'MRVFSGEEVALVLRMAVQNRRKWQGVIKAVDGEMITVTVEGKDEVFALSNIQKANLVPHF' A
#
# COMPACT_ATOMS: atom_id res chain seq x y z
N MET A 1 -9.50 16.38 3.42
CA MET A 1 -8.57 16.26 2.28
C MET A 1 -7.57 15.18 2.64
N ARG A 2 -7.68 13.97 2.07
CA ARG A 2 -6.80 12.83 2.41
C ARG A 2 -5.52 12.96 1.59
N VAL A 3 -4.36 12.97 2.27
CA VAL A 3 -3.09 13.53 1.77
C VAL A 3 -2.34 12.61 0.79
N PHE A 4 -2.77 11.36 0.59
CA PHE A 4 -2.00 10.35 -0.17
C PHE A 4 -2.80 9.61 -1.24
N SER A 5 -4.06 9.97 -1.51
CA SER A 5 -4.86 9.28 -2.53
C SER A 5 -4.34 9.61 -3.94
N GLY A 6 -3.90 8.59 -4.67
CA GLY A 6 -3.38 8.71 -6.03
C GLY A 6 -1.85 8.60 -6.16
N GLU A 7 -1.12 8.53 -5.06
CA GLU A 7 0.34 8.35 -5.10
C GLU A 7 0.72 6.87 -5.23
N GLU A 8 1.73 6.59 -6.04
CA GLU A 8 2.31 5.25 -6.14
C GLU A 8 3.18 4.95 -4.90
N VAL A 9 2.99 3.77 -4.32
CA VAL A 9 3.65 3.33 -3.10
C VAL A 9 4.25 1.94 -3.28
N ALA A 10 5.44 1.74 -2.71
CA ALA A 10 6.06 0.44 -2.52
C ALA A 10 6.00 0.03 -1.04
N LEU A 11 5.30 -1.06 -0.74
CA LEU A 11 5.13 -1.63 0.59
C LEU A 11 6.00 -2.88 0.78
N VAL A 12 6.59 -3.00 1.97
CA VAL A 12 7.23 -4.23 2.47
C VAL A 12 6.48 -4.66 3.71
N LEU A 13 6.01 -5.90 3.74
CA LEU A 13 5.22 -6.47 4.82
C LEU A 13 6.08 -7.29 5.79
N ARG A 14 5.65 -7.33 7.05
CA ARG A 14 6.23 -8.19 8.10
C ARG A 14 5.88 -9.66 7.84
N MET A 15 4.60 -9.93 7.56
CA MET A 15 4.08 -11.25 7.18
C MET A 15 3.60 -11.23 5.72
N ALA A 16 3.82 -12.34 5.01
CA ALA A 16 3.40 -12.45 3.62
C ALA A 16 1.87 -12.47 3.50
N VAL A 17 1.35 -11.73 2.53
CA VAL A 17 -0.04 -11.80 2.09
C VAL A 17 0.00 -12.39 0.68
N GLN A 18 -0.81 -13.41 0.40
CA GLN A 18 -0.82 -14.10 -0.90
C GLN A 18 0.60 -14.55 -1.36
N ASN A 19 1.41 -15.11 -0.44
CA ASN A 19 2.80 -15.51 -0.70
C ASN A 19 3.74 -14.36 -1.17
N ARG A 20 3.34 -13.11 -1.00
CA ARG A 20 4.07 -11.91 -1.41
C ARG A 20 4.31 -11.00 -0.20
N ARG A 21 5.58 -10.58 0.00
CA ARG A 21 5.95 -9.59 1.03
C ARG A 21 6.16 -8.18 0.48
N LYS A 22 6.42 -8.03 -0.82
CA LYS A 22 6.66 -6.75 -1.48
C LYS A 22 5.48 -6.44 -2.38
N TRP A 23 4.89 -5.27 -2.20
CA TRP A 23 3.74 -4.81 -2.99
C TRP A 23 4.04 -3.44 -3.56
N GLN A 24 3.54 -3.17 -4.75
CA GLN A 24 3.63 -1.86 -5.39
C GLN A 24 2.30 -1.56 -6.06
N GLY A 25 1.80 -0.34 -5.90
CA GLY A 25 0.53 0.08 -6.46
C GLY A 25 0.17 1.50 -6.01
N VAL A 26 -1.06 1.91 -6.29
CA VAL A 26 -1.52 3.27 -6.00
C VAL A 26 -2.35 3.29 -4.73
N ILE A 27 -2.04 4.20 -3.80
CA ILE A 27 -2.84 4.38 -2.59
C ILE A 27 -4.22 4.88 -2.99
N LYS A 28 -5.25 4.07 -2.72
CA LYS A 28 -6.64 4.42 -2.97
C LYS A 28 -7.28 5.08 -1.75
N ALA A 29 -7.04 4.52 -0.56
CA ALA A 29 -7.60 5.03 0.69
C ALA A 29 -6.76 4.62 1.90
N VAL A 30 -6.87 5.42 2.95
CA VAL A 30 -6.41 5.08 4.31
C VAL A 30 -7.61 5.29 5.24
N ASP A 31 -8.00 4.24 5.95
CA ASP A 31 -9.13 4.24 6.88
C ASP A 31 -8.75 3.53 8.18
N GLY A 32 -8.72 4.29 9.28
CA GLY A 32 -8.20 3.83 10.56
C GLY A 32 -6.79 3.24 10.44
N GLU A 33 -6.67 1.96 10.77
CA GLU A 33 -5.42 1.19 10.72
C GLU A 33 -5.25 0.38 9.43
N MET A 34 -6.06 0.63 8.41
CA MET A 34 -6.04 -0.07 7.14
C MET A 34 -5.66 0.87 5.99
N ILE A 35 -4.89 0.35 5.03
CA ILE A 35 -4.59 1.01 3.76
C ILE A 35 -5.11 0.17 2.61
N THR A 36 -5.82 0.80 1.68
CA THR A 36 -6.24 0.19 0.41
C THR A 36 -5.30 0.66 -0.69
N VAL A 37 -4.66 -0.30 -1.37
CA VAL A 37 -3.76 -0.05 -2.51
C VAL A 37 -4.32 -0.75 -3.73
N THR A 38 -4.48 -0.02 -4.83
CA THR A 38 -4.80 -0.62 -6.12
C THR A 38 -3.52 -1.18 -6.73
N VAL A 39 -3.46 -2.51 -6.87
CA VAL A 39 -2.35 -3.28 -7.41
C VAL A 39 -2.86 -4.01 -8.64
N GLU A 40 -2.23 -3.79 -9.81
CA GLU A 40 -2.60 -4.46 -11.06
C GLU A 40 -4.12 -4.36 -11.37
N GLY A 41 -4.75 -3.22 -11.02
CA GLY A 41 -6.18 -2.97 -11.22
C GLY A 41 -7.12 -3.59 -10.18
N LYS A 42 -6.58 -4.23 -9.13
CA LYS A 42 -7.37 -4.79 -8.01
C LYS A 42 -7.07 -4.06 -6.71
N ASP A 43 -8.08 -3.88 -5.88
CA ASP A 43 -7.90 -3.28 -4.56
C ASP A 43 -7.47 -4.34 -3.55
N GLU A 44 -6.30 -4.12 -2.95
CA GLU A 44 -5.77 -4.92 -1.87
C GLU A 44 -5.75 -4.10 -0.59
N VAL A 45 -6.11 -4.73 0.54
CA VAL A 45 -6.20 -4.07 1.84
C VAL A 45 -5.14 -4.62 2.77
N PHE A 46 -4.32 -3.74 3.34
CA PHE A 46 -3.25 -4.08 4.26
C PHE A 46 -3.47 -3.40 5.60
N ALA A 47 -3.21 -4.11 6.70
CA ALA A 47 -3.13 -3.50 8.02
C ALA A 47 -1.81 -2.74 8.17
N LEU A 48 -1.85 -1.52 8.70
CA LEU A 48 -0.65 -0.71 8.96
C LEU A 48 0.32 -1.43 9.89
N SER A 49 -0.19 -2.19 10.87
CA SER A 49 0.61 -3.02 11.78
C SER A 49 1.44 -4.10 11.07
N ASN A 50 1.00 -4.57 9.90
CA ASN A 50 1.73 -5.55 9.08
C ASN A 50 2.72 -4.89 8.10
N ILE A 51 2.74 -3.56 7.97
CA ILE A 51 3.68 -2.86 7.10
C ILE A 51 5.00 -2.67 7.86
N GLN A 52 6.08 -3.22 7.31
CA GLN A 52 7.43 -3.01 7.80
C GLN A 52 8.01 -1.70 7.26
N LYS A 53 7.75 -1.40 5.98
CA LYS A 53 8.23 -0.20 5.30
C LYS A 53 7.25 0.22 4.21
N ALA A 54 7.03 1.53 4.05
CA ALA A 54 6.30 2.11 2.94
C ALA A 54 7.14 3.25 2.35
N ASN A 55 7.30 3.28 1.03
CA ASN A 55 8.00 4.36 0.33
C ASN A 55 7.11 4.87 -0.81
N LEU A 56 6.97 6.18 -0.94
CA LEU A 56 6.37 6.79 -2.12
C LEU A 56 7.34 6.64 -3.30
N VAL A 57 6.81 6.27 -4.46
CA VAL A 57 7.60 6.11 -5.69
C VAL A 57 7.64 7.46 -6.42
N PRO A 58 8.83 8.06 -6.65
CA PRO A 58 8.92 9.31 -7.38
C PRO A 58 8.62 9.11 -8.88
N HIS A 59 7.87 10.05 -9.48
CA HIS A 59 7.76 10.17 -10.93
C HIS A 59 8.65 11.35 -11.38
N PHE A 60 9.61 11.08 -12.27
CA PHE A 60 10.51 12.07 -12.87
C PHE A 60 10.19 12.24 -14.36
#